data_AF-B1YEN2-F1
#
_entry.id   AF-B1YEN2-F1
#
_cell.length_a   1.000
_cell.length_b   1.000
_cell.length_c   1.000
_cell.angle_alpha   90.00
_cell.angle_beta   90.00
_cell.angle_gamma   90.00
#
_symmetry.space_group_name_H-M   'P 1'
#
loop_
_entity.id
_entity.type
_entity.pdbx_description
1 polymer ?
#
loop_
_entity_poly.entity_id
_entity_poly.type
_entity_poly.pdbx_seq_one_letter_code
_entity_poly.pdbx_strand_id
1 'polypeptide(L)'
;MHDVISFPAAPTQSIIEQYLVHAHPYPRSYQPAKLIALRRERGVMNRLYRTERELILCPGESIAPQVQRLSLEQQQRLLGYIEARQNSFGFEEAETYKFYLLEVAYELRHLPRTSQPLRAHTYYQLEELLSGKPFVLHATARRRR
;
A
#
# COMPACT_ATOMS: atom_id res chain seq x y z
N MET A 1 -15.04 9.33 1.00
CA MET A 1 -13.70 9.03 0.48
C MET A 1 -12.69 9.70 1.39
N HIS A 2 -11.70 8.95 1.87
CA HIS A 2 -10.61 9.47 2.70
C HIS A 2 -9.48 10.02 1.83
N ASP A 3 -8.57 10.80 2.41
CA ASP A 3 -7.41 11.28 1.66
C ASP A 3 -6.32 10.21 1.57
N VAL A 4 -5.91 9.63 2.70
CA VAL A 4 -4.84 8.64 2.75
C VAL A 4 -5.27 7.43 3.56
N ILE A 5 -5.13 6.22 2.98
CA ILE A 5 -5.17 4.96 3.73
C ILE A 5 -3.73 4.53 4.01
N SER A 6 -3.50 3.95 5.17
CA SER A 6 -2.17 3.52 5.59
C SER A 6 -2.15 2.08 6.03
N PHE A 7 -1.18 1.31 5.53
CA PHE A 7 -1.01 -0.11 5.81
C PHE A 7 0.28 -0.38 6.59
N PRO A 8 0.29 -1.32 7.54
CA PRO A 8 1.53 -1.84 8.09
C PRO A 8 2.24 -2.65 6.99
N ALA A 9 3.49 -2.31 6.70
CA ALA A 9 4.23 -2.92 5.61
C ALA A 9 5.68 -3.24 5.99
N ALA A 10 6.08 -3.04 7.25
CA ALA A 10 7.46 -3.26 7.71
C ALA A 10 8.14 -4.53 7.16
N PRO A 11 7.54 -5.74 7.20
CA PRO A 11 8.22 -6.94 6.69
C PRO A 11 8.32 -7.02 5.16
N THR A 12 7.51 -6.27 4.41
CA THR A 12 7.45 -6.31 2.94
C THR A 12 7.84 -4.99 2.28
N GLN A 13 8.26 -3.99 3.06
CA GLN A 13 8.43 -2.62 2.58
C GLN A 13 9.54 -2.50 1.54
N SER A 14 10.65 -3.20 1.71
CA SER A 14 11.75 -3.19 0.72
C SER A 14 11.27 -3.68 -0.65
N ILE A 15 10.51 -4.78 -0.66
CA ILE A 15 9.94 -5.37 -1.89
C ILE A 15 8.92 -4.41 -2.51
N ILE A 16 8.04 -3.81 -1.69
CA ILE A 16 7.06 -2.84 -2.18
C ILE A 16 7.75 -1.61 -2.77
N GLU A 17 8.80 -1.08 -2.13
CA GLU A 17 9.51 0.11 -2.61
C GLU A 17 10.35 -0.18 -3.86
N GLN A 18 10.89 -1.40 -3.98
CA GLN A 18 11.67 -1.84 -5.15
C GLN A 18 10.79 -1.98 -6.39
N TYR A 19 9.62 -2.62 -6.26
CA TYR A 19 8.75 -2.90 -7.39
C TYR A 19 7.61 -1.90 -7.55
N LEU A 20 7.39 -1.01 -6.58
CA LEU A 20 6.22 -0.13 -6.51
C LEU A 20 4.90 -0.90 -6.64
N VAL A 21 4.80 -2.02 -5.93
CA VAL A 21 3.60 -2.86 -5.90
C VAL A 21 3.27 -3.19 -4.47
N HIS A 22 2.01 -3.01 -4.07
CA HIS A 22 1.49 -3.48 -2.79
C HIS A 22 0.37 -4.48 -3.02
N ALA A 23 0.24 -5.48 -2.15
CA ALA A 23 -0.83 -6.44 -2.22
C ALA A 23 -1.40 -6.80 -0.83
N HIS A 24 -2.68 -7.16 -0.80
CA HIS A 24 -3.33 -7.75 0.39
C HIS A 24 -4.33 -8.85 -0.02
N PRO A 25 -4.65 -9.80 0.89
CA PRO A 25 -5.64 -10.84 0.63
C PRO A 25 -7.02 -10.24 0.31
N TYR A 26 -7.67 -10.69 -0.75
CA TYR A 26 -8.98 -10.21 -1.18
C TYR A 26 -10.07 -11.25 -0.85
N PRO A 27 -11.24 -10.83 -0.34
CA PRO A 27 -11.71 -9.46 -0.17
C PRO A 27 -11.34 -8.80 1.17
N ARG A 28 -11.17 -7.48 1.15
CA ARG A 28 -11.14 -6.62 2.36
C ARG A 28 -12.03 -5.41 2.17
N SER A 29 -12.79 -5.06 3.19
CA SER A 29 -13.74 -3.93 3.18
C SER A 29 -13.07 -2.62 3.60
N TYR A 30 -12.06 -2.17 2.84
CA TYR A 30 -11.43 -0.86 3.07
C TYR A 30 -12.25 0.27 2.46
N GLN A 31 -12.33 1.40 3.16
CA GLN A 31 -12.96 2.60 2.62
C GLN A 31 -12.06 3.22 1.55
N PRO A 32 -12.60 3.71 0.42
CA PRO A 32 -11.80 4.32 -0.63
C PRO A 32 -10.97 5.51 -0.11
N ALA A 33 -9.70 5.55 -0.51
CA ALA A 33 -8.77 6.64 -0.24
C ALA A 33 -8.03 7.04 -1.51
N LYS A 34 -7.58 8.30 -1.60
CA LYS A 34 -6.88 8.83 -2.78
C LYS A 34 -5.41 8.41 -2.85
N LEU A 35 -4.79 8.23 -1.68
CA LEU A 35 -3.37 7.91 -1.54
C LEU A 35 -3.16 6.75 -0.57
N ILE A 36 -2.03 6.08 -0.72
CA ILE A 36 -1.57 5.01 0.16
C ILE A 36 -0.30 5.45 0.90
N ALA A 37 -0.22 5.19 2.20
CA ALA A 37 0.99 5.35 3.00
C ALA A 37 1.41 4.02 3.63
N LEU A 38 2.67 3.62 3.43
CA LEU A 38 3.19 2.38 3.99
C LEU A 38 3.94 2.68 5.29
N ARG A 39 3.58 1.97 6.37
CA ARG A 39 4.22 2.12 7.67
C ARG A 39 5.31 1.09 7.87
N ARG A 40 6.50 1.58 8.18
CA ARG A 40 7.63 0.80 8.70
C ARG A 40 7.48 0.58 10.21
N GLU A 41 8.50 -0.05 10.78
CA GLU A 41 8.72 -0.09 12.21
C GLU A 41 8.46 1.26 12.88
N ARG A 42 7.85 1.19 14.08
CA ARG A 42 7.45 2.36 14.86
C ARG A 42 6.49 3.32 14.14
N GLY A 43 5.82 2.84 13.08
CA GLY A 43 4.76 3.58 12.39
C GLY A 43 5.25 4.70 11.48
N VAL A 44 6.55 4.74 11.16
CA VAL A 44 7.14 5.78 10.31
C VAL A 44 6.63 5.65 8.88
N MET A 45 6.36 6.79 8.24
CA MET A 45 6.00 6.88 6.83
C MET A 45 7.00 7.78 6.12
N ASN A 46 7.52 7.33 4.98
CA ASN A 46 8.45 8.10 4.14
C ASN A 46 7.82 8.60 2.85
N ARG A 47 6.76 7.94 2.36
CA ARG A 47 6.20 8.21 1.05
C ARG A 47 4.70 8.08 1.06
N LEU A 48 4.07 8.83 0.16
CA LEU A 48 2.69 8.66 -0.23
C LEU A 48 2.66 8.20 -1.69
N TYR A 49 1.80 7.23 -1.96
CA TYR A 49 1.66 6.61 -3.25
C TYR A 49 0.29 6.88 -3.85
N ARG A 50 0.24 7.09 -5.16
CA ARG A 50 -0.99 6.99 -5.96
C ARG A 50 -1.09 5.57 -6.52
N THR A 51 -2.33 5.12 -6.72
CA THR A 51 -2.60 3.88 -7.41
C THR A 51 -2.74 4.15 -8.90
N GLU A 52 -1.80 3.65 -9.70
CA GLU A 52 -1.88 3.67 -11.16
C GLU A 52 -2.93 2.67 -11.65
N ARG A 53 -2.91 1.47 -11.08
CA ARG A 53 -3.78 0.37 -11.46
C ARG A 53 -4.06 -0.56 -10.29
N GLU A 54 -5.27 -1.10 -10.27
CA GLU A 54 -5.67 -2.17 -9.36
C GLU A 54 -5.95 -3.44 -10.15
N LEU A 55 -5.51 -4.58 -9.62
CA LEU A 55 -5.74 -5.90 -10.19
C LEU A 55 -6.17 -6.87 -9.09
N ILE A 56 -6.98 -7.86 -9.45
CA ILE A 56 -7.42 -8.93 -8.55
C ILE A 56 -6.97 -10.24 -9.20
N LEU A 57 -6.00 -10.90 -8.58
CA LEU A 57 -5.29 -12.04 -9.15
C LEU A 57 -5.04 -13.12 -8.09
N CYS A 58 -5.05 -14.38 -8.51
CA CYS A 58 -4.49 -15.49 -7.74
C CYS A 58 -3.02 -15.68 -8.15
N PRO A 59 -2.04 -15.47 -7.26
CA PRO A 59 -0.61 -15.55 -7.63
C PRO A 59 -0.14 -16.93 -8.08
N GLY A 60 -0.87 -17.99 -7.69
CA GLY A 60 -0.56 -19.39 -8.05
C GLY A 60 -1.17 -19.87 -9.37
N GLU A 61 -1.97 -19.03 -10.03
CA GLU A 61 -2.59 -19.37 -11.32
C GLU A 61 -1.81 -18.79 -12.50
N SER A 62 -1.97 -19.40 -13.67
CA SER A 62 -1.45 -18.88 -14.94
C SER A 62 -1.80 -17.40 -15.08
N ILE A 63 -0.78 -16.57 -15.36
CA ILE A 63 -0.86 -15.10 -15.43
C ILE A 63 -2.13 -14.67 -16.19
N ALA A 64 -3.05 -14.04 -15.46
CA ALA A 64 -4.39 -13.73 -15.97
C ALA A 64 -4.32 -12.77 -17.19
N PRO A 65 -5.29 -12.83 -18.12
CA PRO A 65 -5.42 -11.88 -19.25
C PRO A 65 -5.40 -10.40 -18.84
N GLN A 66 -5.68 -10.11 -17.58
CA GLN A 66 -5.61 -8.77 -17.00
C GLN A 66 -4.19 -8.20 -17.01
N VAL A 67 -3.16 -9.03 -16.83
CA VAL A 67 -1.75 -8.64 -16.84
C VAL A 67 -1.30 -8.25 -18.25
N GLN A 68 -1.82 -8.91 -19.29
CA GLN A 68 -1.49 -8.60 -20.69
C GLN A 68 -1.92 -7.18 -21.11
N ARG A 69 -2.86 -6.56 -20.37
CA ARG A 69 -3.32 -5.18 -20.61
C ARG A 69 -2.46 -4.12 -19.94
N LEU A 70 -1.49 -4.52 -19.12
CA LEU A 70 -0.53 -3.61 -18.50
C LEU A 70 0.58 -3.24 -19.48
N SER A 71 1.23 -2.10 -19.27
CA SER A 71 2.47 -1.77 -19.99
C SER A 71 3.59 -2.77 -19.64
N LEU A 72 4.62 -2.87 -20.47
CA LEU A 72 5.75 -3.78 -20.22
C LEU A 72 6.40 -3.52 -18.85
N GLU A 73 6.60 -2.25 -18.49
CA GLU A 73 7.16 -1.84 -17.21
C GLU A 73 6.26 -2.27 -16.03
N GLN A 74 4.95 -2.08 -16.15
CA GLN A 74 3.98 -2.49 -15.14
C GLN A 74 3.94 -4.02 -14.97
N GLN A 75 4.06 -4.77 -16.06
CA GLN A 75 4.18 -6.23 -16.01
C GLN A 75 5.45 -6.66 -15.29
N GLN A 76 6.60 -6.07 -15.63
CA GLN A 76 7.88 -6.37 -14.98
C GLN A 76 7.83 -6.08 -13.47
N ARG A 77 7.28 -4.93 -13.07
CA ARG A 77 7.07 -4.55 -11.67
C ARG A 77 6.18 -5.56 -10.94
N LEU A 78 5.04 -5.91 -11.51
CA LEU A 78 4.09 -6.85 -10.90
C LEU A 78 4.67 -8.26 -10.76
N LEU A 79 5.25 -8.80 -11.83
CA LEU A 79 5.80 -10.15 -11.84
C LEU A 79 7.01 -10.26 -10.91
N GLY A 80 7.91 -9.28 -10.94
CA GLY A 80 9.04 -9.23 -10.02
C GLY A 80 8.62 -9.12 -8.55
N TYR A 81 7.56 -8.34 -8.25
CA TYR A 81 6.97 -8.31 -6.91
C TYR A 81 6.43 -9.67 -6.47
N ILE A 82 5.68 -10.35 -7.34
CA ILE A 82 5.09 -11.66 -7.03
C ILE A 82 6.21 -12.67 -6.76
N GLU A 83 7.22 -12.75 -7.63
CA GLU A 83 8.36 -13.63 -7.47
C GLU A 83 9.14 -13.34 -6.18
N ALA A 84 9.51 -12.08 -5.93
CA ALA A 84 10.24 -11.69 -4.73
C ALA A 84 9.47 -11.98 -3.44
N ARG A 85 8.15 -11.75 -3.45
CA ARG A 85 7.30 -12.03 -2.30
C ARG A 85 7.11 -13.53 -2.09
N GLN A 86 6.94 -14.34 -3.14
CA GLN A 86 6.87 -15.80 -3.04
C GLN A 86 8.13 -16.39 -2.38
N ASN A 87 9.31 -15.86 -2.71
CA ASN A 87 10.60 -16.31 -2.18
C ASN A 87 10.93 -15.78 -0.77
N SER A 88 10.07 -14.97 -0.16
CA SER A 88 10.34 -14.34 1.14
C SER A 88 9.16 -14.46 2.11
N PHE A 89 8.19 -13.55 2.02
CA PHE A 89 7.02 -13.50 2.90
C PHE A 89 5.93 -14.50 2.50
N GLY A 90 5.98 -14.99 1.27
CA GLY A 90 4.98 -15.85 0.66
C GLY A 90 3.69 -15.13 0.30
N PHE A 91 2.81 -15.92 -0.30
CA PHE A 91 1.38 -15.67 -0.39
C PHE A 91 0.70 -16.86 0.29
N GLU A 92 -0.44 -16.63 0.92
CA GLU A 92 -1.27 -17.75 1.39
C GLU A 92 -1.77 -18.54 0.17
N GLU A 93 -1.68 -19.87 0.24
CA GLU A 93 -1.99 -20.76 -0.89
C GLU A 93 -3.44 -20.60 -1.35
N ALA A 94 -3.65 -20.55 -2.67
CA ALA A 94 -4.96 -20.42 -3.32
C ALA A 94 -5.79 -19.17 -2.94
N GLU A 95 -5.21 -18.20 -2.23
CA GLU A 95 -5.90 -16.95 -1.95
C GLU A 95 -5.78 -15.97 -3.12
N THR A 96 -6.90 -15.28 -3.38
CA THR A 96 -6.92 -14.14 -4.29
C THR A 96 -6.35 -12.93 -3.58
N TYR A 97 -5.50 -12.16 -4.26
CA TYR A 97 -4.94 -10.91 -3.75
C TYR A 97 -5.41 -9.73 -4.61
N LYS A 98 -5.61 -8.60 -3.95
CA LYS A 98 -5.73 -7.31 -4.62
C LYS A 98 -4.36 -6.66 -4.68
N PHE A 99 -3.89 -6.38 -5.89
CA PHE A 99 -2.63 -5.71 -6.18
C PHE A 99 -2.87 -4.25 -6.54
N TYR A 100 -1.97 -3.40 -6.05
CA TYR A 100 -1.90 -1.98 -6.35
C TYR A 100 -0.56 -1.72 -7.03
N LEU A 101 -0.60 -1.28 -8.27
CA LEU A 101 0.57 -0.71 -8.94
C LEU A 101 0.66 0.75 -8.51
N LEU A 102 1.80 1.12 -7.95
CA LEU A 102 2.00 2.36 -7.25
C LEU A 102 2.89 3.32 -8.04
N GLU A 103 2.61 4.60 -7.88
CA GLU A 103 3.48 5.70 -8.26
C GLU A 103 3.76 6.55 -7.01
N VAL A 104 5.01 7.01 -6.84
CA VAL A 104 5.36 7.92 -5.74
C VAL A 104 4.75 9.29 -6.01
N ALA A 105 3.82 9.71 -5.15
CA ALA A 105 3.18 11.02 -5.25
C ALA A 105 3.88 12.07 -4.38
N TYR A 106 4.34 11.69 -3.19
CA TYR A 106 5.03 12.59 -2.26
C TYR A 106 6.13 11.86 -1.49
N GLU A 107 7.25 12.56 -1.28
CA GLU A 107 8.30 12.18 -0.33
C GLU A 107 8.10 12.95 0.99
N LEU A 108 7.89 12.23 2.09
CA LEU A 108 7.69 12.76 3.44
C LEU A 108 9.03 12.84 4.18
N ARG A 109 9.85 13.84 3.84
CA ARG A 109 11.22 13.99 4.39
C ARG A 109 11.29 14.18 5.91
N HIS A 110 10.22 14.67 6.53
CA HIS A 110 10.12 14.86 7.98
C HIS A 110 9.73 13.57 8.73
N LEU A 111 9.52 12.46 8.01
CA LEU A 111 9.29 11.12 8.55
C LEU A 111 8.18 11.06 9.61
N PRO A 112 6.95 11.51 9.28
CA PRO A 112 5.84 11.45 10.21
C PRO A 112 5.58 10.01 10.65
N ARG A 113 5.18 9.84 11.91
CA ARG A 113 4.94 8.53 12.52
C ARG A 113 3.74 8.54 13.45
N THR A 114 3.22 7.35 13.71
CA THR A 114 2.17 7.16 14.71
C THR A 114 2.72 7.38 16.12
N SER A 115 1.88 7.85 17.03
CA SER A 115 2.23 7.97 18.45
C SER A 115 2.44 6.60 19.11
N GLN A 116 1.79 5.55 18.59
CA GLN A 116 1.90 4.17 19.05
C GLN A 116 1.92 3.19 17.87
N PRO A 117 2.53 1.99 18.02
CA PRO A 117 2.51 0.99 16.96
C PRO A 117 1.09 0.55 16.60
N LEU A 118 0.71 0.70 15.33
CA LEU A 118 -0.58 0.25 14.82
C LEU A 118 -0.45 -0.94 13.88
N ARG A 119 -1.09 -2.06 14.26
CA ARG A 119 -1.14 -3.29 13.48
C ARG A 119 -2.26 -3.33 12.44
N ALA A 120 -3.26 -2.45 12.54
CA ALA A 120 -4.37 -2.38 11.59
C ALA A 120 -4.15 -1.28 10.54
N HIS A 121 -4.86 -1.35 9.42
CA HIS A 121 -4.94 -0.20 8.51
C HIS A 121 -5.53 1.02 9.24
N THR A 122 -5.17 2.22 8.81
CA THR A 122 -5.73 3.45 9.38
C THR A 122 -5.84 4.54 8.32
N TYR A 123 -6.60 5.59 8.59
CA TYR A 123 -6.79 6.70 7.66
C TYR A 123 -6.18 7.97 8.21
N TYR A 124 -5.74 8.85 7.31
CA TYR A 124 -5.22 10.17 7.64
C TYR A 124 -5.80 11.22 6.70
N GLN A 125 -5.85 12.45 7.21
CA GLN A 125 -5.96 13.62 6.36
C GLN A 125 -4.59 13.89 5.71
N LEU A 126 -4.59 14.34 4.46
CA LEU A 126 -3.34 14.63 3.75
C LEU A 126 -2.57 15.76 4.43
N GLU A 127 -3.26 16.82 4.86
CA GLU A 127 -2.65 17.97 5.54
C GLU A 127 -1.91 17.60 6.82
N GLU A 128 -2.42 16.63 7.59
CA GLU A 128 -1.77 16.17 8.82
C GLU A 128 -0.44 15.47 8.50
N LEU A 129 -0.39 14.64 7.45
CA LEU A 129 0.84 13.98 7.00
C LEU A 129 1.84 14.94 6.34
N LEU A 130 1.40 16.11 5.87
CA LEU A 130 2.25 17.14 5.27
C LEU A 130 2.59 18.27 6.25
N SER A 131 2.08 18.22 7.48
CA SER A 131 2.20 19.30 8.47
C SER A 131 3.61 19.57 8.97
N GLY A 132 4.56 18.66 8.72
CA GLY A 132 5.92 18.72 9.27
C GLY A 132 6.05 18.22 10.70
N LYS A 133 4.94 17.86 11.36
CA LYS A 133 4.95 17.29 12.72
C LYS A 133 5.53 15.87 12.70
N PRO A 134 6.32 15.48 13.72
CA PRO A 134 6.84 14.13 13.81
C PRO A 134 5.74 13.11 14.16
N PHE A 135 4.72 13.51 14.91
CA PHE A 135 3.61 12.64 15.31
C PHE A 135 2.33 13.11 14.64
N VAL A 136 1.61 12.18 14.02
CA VAL A 136 0.40 12.46 13.25
C VAL A 136 -0.83 11.78 13.83
N LEU A 137 -1.96 12.49 13.78
CA LEU A 137 -3.25 12.01 14.25
C LEU A 137 -4.01 11.28 13.14
N HIS A 138 -4.64 10.16 13.48
CA HIS A 138 -5.53 9.45 12.57
C HIS A 138 -6.76 10.30 12.24
N ALA A 139 -7.27 10.16 11.02
CA ALA A 139 -8.56 10.72 10.66
C ALA A 139 -9.62 10.12 11.59
N THR A 140 -10.18 10.95 12.46
CA THR A 140 -11.40 10.59 13.17
C THR A 140 -12.53 10.50 12.14
N ALA A 141 -13.45 9.55 12.33
CA ALA A 141 -14.64 9.50 11.49
C ALA A 141 -15.28 10.89 11.50
N ARG A 142 -15.39 11.54 10.34
CA ARG A 142 -16.12 12.79 10.20
C ARG A 142 -17.49 12.54 10.82
N ARG A 143 -17.76 13.10 12.00
CA ARG A 143 -19.12 13.20 12.51
C ARG A 143 -19.87 13.93 11.42
N ARG A 144 -20.76 13.21 10.72
CA ARG A 144 -21.76 13.82 9.85
C ARG A 144 -22.51 14.79 10.76
N ARG A 145 -22.28 16.09 10.58
CA ARG A 145 -23.22 17.10 11.03
C ARG A 145 -24.37 17.12 10.05
#